data_AF-A0AAI8BD31-F1
#
_entry.id   AF-A0AAI8BD31-F1
#
_cell.length_a   1.000
_cell.length_b   1.000
_cell.length_c   1.000
_cell.angle_alpha   90.00
_cell.angle_beta   90.00
_cell.angle_gamma   90.00
#
_symmetry.space_group_name_H-M   'P 1'
#
loop_
_entity.id
_entity.type
_entity.pdbx_description
1 polymer ?
#
loop_
_entity_poly.entity_id
_entity_poly.type
_entity_poly.pdbx_seq_one_letter_code
_entity_poly.pdbx_strand_id
1 'polypeptide(L)' 'MVRLTSLEETLFADDTGEARDRLIATLASAAAPHENHPDAVRFAASAARDVIDTLWARYHGMPPETASPARRG' A
#
# COMPACT_ATOMS: atom_id res chain seq x y z
N MET A 1 -11.36 11.62 19.54
CA MET A 1 -10.34 10.55 19.46
C MET A 1 -10.68 9.69 18.26
N VAL A 2 -9.90 9.76 17.19
CA VAL A 2 -10.09 8.89 16.02
C VAL A 2 -9.55 7.51 16.41
N ARG A 3 -10.39 6.47 16.37
CA ARG A 3 -9.91 5.09 16.54
C ARG A 3 -9.20 4.72 15.25
N LEU A 4 -7.88 4.60 15.33
CA LEU A 4 -7.09 4.02 14.27
C LEU A 4 -7.53 2.56 14.11
N THR A 5 -7.72 2.14 12.88
CA THR A 5 -7.88 0.73 12.56
C THR A 5 -6.59 -0.01 12.92
N SER A 6 -6.64 -1.32 13.19
CA SER A 6 -5.42 -2.10 13.51
C SER A 6 -4.35 -2.02 12.41
N LEU A 7 -4.76 -1.76 11.16
CA LEU A 7 -3.85 -1.46 10.05
C LEU A 7 -3.10 -0.15 10.26
N GLU A 8 -3.81 0.92 10.62
CA GLU A 8 -3.21 2.23 10.86
C GLU A 8 -2.29 2.23 12.07
N GLU A 9 -2.64 1.52 13.15
CA GLU A 9 -1.75 1.34 14.31
C GLU A 9 -0.46 0.62 13.93
N THR A 10 -0.57 -0.43 13.11
CA THR A 10 0.60 -1.19 12.61
C THR A 10 1.50 -0.32 11.75
N LEU A 11 0.94 0.47 10.83
CA LEU A 11 1.71 1.36 9.95
C LEU A 11 2.32 2.55 10.70
N PHE A 12 1.63 3.04 11.74
CA PHE A 12 2.14 4.11 12.60
C PHE A 12 3.35 3.64 13.42
N ALA A 13 3.33 2.41 13.94
CA ALA A 13 4.45 1.83 14.69
C ALA A 13 5.61 1.30 13.82
N ASP A 14 5.46 1.30 12.49
CA ASP A 14 6.42 0.74 11.53
C ASP A 14 7.45 1.78 11.08
N ASP A 15 8.43 2.08 11.94
CA ASP A 15 9.52 3.03 11.65
C ASP A 15 10.50 2.54 10.55
N THR A 16 10.58 1.23 10.31
CA THR A 16 11.51 0.64 9.33
C THR A 16 10.89 0.45 7.94
N GLY A 17 9.56 0.49 7.83
CA GLY A 17 8.84 0.19 6.60
C GLY A 17 8.71 -1.31 6.29
N GLU A 18 9.19 -2.20 7.18
CA GLU A 18 9.14 -3.64 6.95
C GLU A 18 7.72 -4.20 7.01
N ALA A 19 6.86 -3.64 7.87
CA ALA A 19 5.47 -4.06 7.92
C ALA A 19 4.71 -3.62 6.66
N ARG A 20 4.94 -2.39 6.20
CA ARG A 20 4.48 -1.91 4.89
C ARG A 20 4.90 -2.85 3.77
N ASP A 21 6.18 -3.17 3.65
CA ASP A 21 6.70 -3.98 2.56
C ASP A 21 6.14 -5.41 2.58
N ARG A 22 5.98 -6.01 3.77
CA ARG A 22 5.34 -7.33 3.92
C ARG A 22 3.87 -7.31 3.45
N LEU A 23 3.12 -6.26 3.77
CA LEU A 23 1.73 -6.11 3.33
C LEU A 23 1.64 -5.94 1.80
N ILE A 24 2.52 -5.13 1.22
CA ILE A 24 2.60 -4.95 -0.23
C ILE A 24 2.99 -6.25 -0.94
N ALA A 25 3.95 -7.01 -0.41
CA ALA A 25 4.33 -8.31 -0.95
C ALA A 25 3.18 -9.32 -0.90
N THR A 26 2.38 -9.30 0.17
CA THR A 26 1.18 -10.14 0.31
C THR A 26 0.12 -9.77 -0.74
N LEU A 27 -0.12 -8.48 -0.96
CA LEU A 27 -1.04 -7.99 -2.00
C LEU A 27 -0.54 -8.33 -3.40
N ALA A 28 0.76 -8.23 -3.66
CA ALA A 28 1.37 -8.59 -4.94
C ALA A 28 1.26 -10.09 -5.22
N SER A 29 1.45 -10.92 -4.20
CA SER A 29 1.24 -12.38 -4.28
C SER A 29 -0.23 -12.71 -4.56
N ALA A 30 -1.16 -12.06 -3.85
CA ALA A 30 -2.60 -12.21 -4.09
C ALA A 30 -3.03 -11.68 -5.47
N ALA A 31 -2.34 -10.68 -6.03
CA ALA A 31 -2.61 -10.15 -7.35
C ALA A 31 -1.87 -10.89 -8.47
N ALA A 32 -1.05 -11.90 -8.14
CA ALA A 32 -0.27 -12.63 -9.12
C ALA A 32 -1.20 -13.34 -10.11
N PRO A 33 -0.92 -13.26 -11.42
CA PRO A 33 -1.79 -13.83 -12.44
C PRO A 33 -1.89 -15.35 -12.25
N HIS A 34 -3.04 -15.79 -11.74
CA HIS A 34 -3.47 -17.18 -11.74
C HIS A 34 -4.55 -17.33 -12.81
N GLU A 35 -4.66 -18.51 -13.40
CA GLU A 35 -5.54 -18.80 -14.54
C GLU A 35 -7.03 -18.44 -14.33
N ASN A 36 -7.43 -18.09 -13.10
CA ASN A 36 -8.79 -17.70 -12.73
C ASN A 36 -8.88 -16.36 -11.95
N HIS A 37 -7.86 -15.49 -11.99
CA HIS A 37 -7.93 -14.22 -11.25
C HIS A 37 -8.63 -13.11 -12.05
N PRO A 38 -9.79 -12.59 -11.60
CA PRO A 38 -10.46 -11.50 -12.27
C PRO A 38 -9.66 -10.21 -12.11
N ASP A 39 -9.62 -9.38 -13.17
CA ASP A 39 -8.92 -8.07 -13.18
C ASP A 39 -9.31 -7.17 -12.00
N ALA A 40 -10.52 -7.34 -11.46
CA ALA A 40 -10.99 -6.67 -10.25
C ALA A 40 -10.11 -6.90 -9.02
N VAL A 41 -9.53 -8.09 -8.86
CA VAL A 41 -8.64 -8.42 -7.72
C VAL A 41 -7.30 -7.70 -7.88
N ARG A 42 -6.77 -7.62 -9.10
CA ARG A 42 -5.55 -6.86 -9.39
C ARG A 42 -5.76 -5.36 -9.17
N PHE A 43 -6.92 -4.84 -9.57
CA PHE A 43 -7.30 -3.44 -9.33
C PHE A 43 -7.43 -3.16 -7.82
N ALA A 44 -8.15 -4.01 -7.09
CA ALA A 44 -8.31 -3.88 -5.64
C ALA A 44 -6.97 -3.96 -4.89
N ALA A 45 -6.08 -4.86 -5.29
CA ALA A 45 -4.74 -4.97 -4.71
C ALA A 45 -3.87 -3.73 -4.99
N SER A 46 -4.00 -3.15 -6.18
CA SER A 46 -3.29 -1.90 -6.54
C SER A 46 -3.81 -0.73 -5.70
N ALA A 47 -5.14 -0.59 -5.57
CA ALA A 47 -5.73 0.44 -4.72
C ALA A 47 -5.35 0.27 -3.24
N ALA A 48 -5.32 -0.98 -2.74
CA ALA A 48 -4.91 -1.26 -1.36
C ALA A 48 -3.44 -0.90 -1.11
N ARG A 49 -2.55 -1.13 -2.09
CA ARG A 49 -1.15 -0.69 -2.03
C ARG A 49 -1.05 0.83 -1.90
N ASP A 50 -1.78 1.58 -2.73
CA ASP A 50 -1.74 3.05 -2.71
C ASP A 50 -2.21 3.61 -1.35
N VAL A 51 -3.21 2.98 -0.73
CA VAL A 51 -3.68 3.34 0.62
C VAL A 51 -2.60 3.09 1.67
N ILE A 52 -1.94 1.93 1.64
CA ILE A 52 -0.86 1.59 2.57
C ILE A 52 0.30 2.58 2.43
N ASP A 53 0.71 2.89 1.19
CA ASP A 53 1.78 3.85 0.90
C ASP A 53 1.43 5.26 1.41
N THR A 54 0.20 5.70 1.15
CA THR A 54 -0.27 7.02 1.58
C THR A 54 -0.33 7.13 3.10
N LEU A 55 -0.82 6.08 3.79
CA LEU A 55 -0.90 6.06 5.25
C LEU A 55 0.49 6.05 5.89
N TRP A 56 1.39 5.21 5.40
CA TRP A 56 2.75 5.15 5.92
C TRP A 56 3.51 6.46 5.71
N ALA A 57 3.43 7.05 4.50
CA ALA A 57 4.03 8.36 4.22
C ALA A 57 3.48 9.48 5.11
N ARG A 58 2.16 9.46 5.40
CA ARG A 58 1.52 10.41 6.31
C ARG A 58 2.04 10.31 7.74
N TYR A 59 2.30 9.11 8.24
CA TYR A 59 2.78 8.91 9.61
C TYR A 59 4.27 9.21 9.77
N HIS A 60 5.07 8.90 8.75
CA HIS A 60 6.54 9.03 8.79
C HIS A 60 7.07 10.32 8.15
N GLY A 61 6.19 11.24 7.77
CA GLY A 61 6.56 12.57 7.26
C GLY A 61 7.28 12.55 5.90
N MET A 62 7.19 11.45 5.15
CA MET A 62 7.73 11.35 3.80
C MET A 62 6.84 12.18 2.85
N PRO A 63 7.35 13.22 2.18
CA PRO A 63 6.57 13.91 1.18
C PRO A 63 6.17 12.92 0.07
N PRO A 64 4.93 12.97 -0.46
CA PRO A 64 4.45 12.07 -1.51
C PRO A 64 5.16 12.22 -2.88
N GLU A 65 6.35 12.81 -2.93
CA GLU A 65 7.07 13.19 -4.16
C GLU A 65 7.75 12.04 -4.92
N THR A 66 7.65 10.79 -4.47
CA THR A 66 8.14 9.63 -5.23
C THR A 66 7.05 8.84 -5.96
N ALA A 67 5.78 9.26 -5.87
CA ALA A 67 4.77 8.85 -6.84
C ALA A 67 5.00 9.64 -8.14
N SER A 68 6.04 9.25 -8.88
CA SER A 68 6.33 9.80 -10.21
C SER A 68 5.05 9.87 -11.05
N PRO A 69 4.62 11.05 -11.52
CA PRO A 69 3.72 11.09 -12.64
C PRO A 69 4.52 10.56 -13.82
N ALA A 70 4.26 9.31 -14.23
CA ALA A 70 4.69 8.83 -15.53
C ALA A 70 4.20 9.87 -16.56
N ARG A 71 5.12 10.75 -16.97
CA ARG A 71 4.95 11.71 -18.05
C ARG A 71 4.39 10.94 -19.25
N ARG A 72 3.15 11.23 -19.62
CA ARG A 72 2.76 11.10 -21.03
C ARG A 72 3.53 12.17 -21.79
N GLY A 73 4.48 11.73 -22.60
CA GLY A 73 5.12 12.48 -23.68
C GLY A 73 5.09 11.60 -24.91
#